data_AF-A0A1U7M9G4-F1
#
_entry.id   AF-A0A1U7M9G4-F1
#
_cell.length_a   1.000
_cell.length_b   1.000
_cell.length_c   1.000
_cell.angle_alpha   90.00
_cell.angle_beta   90.00
_cell.angle_gamma   90.00
#
_symmetry.space_group_name_H-M   'P 1'
#
loop_
_entity.id
_entity.type
_entity.pdbx_description
1 polymer ?
#
loop_
_entity_poly.entity_id
_entity_poly.type
_entity_poly.pdbx_seq_one_letter_code
_entity_poly.pdbx_strand_id
1 'polypeptide(L)'
;MEQSKRKMKNQKKTRRKIDVRELTNNERTLITLLAIVILFWLSFKYIIDPQILKISTLESKMNAYALEVEENNRIIKNSEVILDEKSKLFIEKQNIEKDFFKSLNQPQIIYVLNELLLKSDIEMDSISFSKPFMETLNAQEIQKMDISIPFKGSFSSLNEIIKSLETETRKIVINNIDIQKGEETEITGNISLGVYSLSGIVEGKDEDLPIETTDENKLNPFIPYEGYVDLSKVEDNSSEEIESGQAEDKPIEESIYDTYKAIKGDNISYISKRKYGTEKYVDEILSLNGMLRSSILPIGKELKLKKK
;
A
#
# COMPACT_ATOMS: atom_id res chain seq x y z
N MET A 1 99.38 31.22 78.62
CA MET A 1 98.25 30.65 79.38
C MET A 1 97.04 31.54 79.14
N GLU A 2 95.80 31.07 79.00
CA GLU A 2 95.26 29.70 79.11
C GLU A 2 94.14 29.45 78.07
N GLN A 3 93.49 28.28 78.08
CA GLN A 3 92.40 27.89 77.15
C GLN A 3 91.03 28.44 77.68
N SER A 4 89.84 28.35 77.03
CA SER A 4 89.35 27.38 76.04
C SER A 4 88.01 27.77 75.38
N LYS A 5 87.94 27.64 74.04
CA LYS A 5 86.84 27.05 73.21
C LYS A 5 85.33 27.25 73.53
N ARG A 6 84.57 27.45 72.42
CA ARG A 6 83.15 27.02 72.14
C ARG A 6 82.02 27.87 72.79
N LYS A 7 80.79 27.93 72.26
CA LYS A 7 80.11 27.21 71.14
C LYS A 7 78.96 28.04 70.53
N MET A 8 78.55 27.75 69.29
CA MET A 8 77.33 28.27 68.64
C MET A 8 76.03 27.86 69.38
N LYS A 9 74.94 28.63 69.19
CA LYS A 9 73.56 28.25 69.56
C LYS A 9 72.61 28.39 68.36
N ASN A 10 71.94 27.31 67.98
CA ASN A 10 70.81 27.34 67.05
C ASN A 10 69.53 27.84 67.75
N GLN A 11 68.74 28.66 67.07
CA GLN A 11 67.39 29.01 67.50
C GLN A 11 66.37 27.94 67.05
N LYS A 12 65.38 27.64 67.90
CA LYS A 12 64.20 26.83 67.52
C LYS A 12 62.96 27.73 67.51
N LYS A 13 62.12 27.63 66.48
CA LYS A 13 60.84 28.34 66.38
C LYS A 13 59.86 27.85 67.47
N THR A 14 59.19 28.77 68.14
CA THR A 14 58.11 28.48 69.10
C THR A 14 56.74 28.57 68.41
N ARG A 15 55.80 27.68 68.79
CA ARG A 15 54.39 27.81 68.42
C ARG A 15 53.67 28.61 69.52
N ARG A 16 52.83 29.58 69.15
CA ARG A 16 51.96 30.27 70.11
C ARG A 16 50.88 29.30 70.61
N LYS A 17 50.64 29.31 71.92
CA LYS A 17 49.40 28.75 72.51
C LYS A 17 48.33 29.85 72.47
N ILE A 18 47.07 29.44 72.47
CA ILE A 18 45.92 30.34 72.60
C ILE A 18 45.40 30.13 74.02
N ASP A 19 45.35 31.19 74.83
CA ASP A 19 44.69 31.15 76.13
C ASP A 19 43.17 31.17 75.95
N VAL A 20 42.47 30.35 76.75
CA VAL A 20 41.03 30.15 76.65
C VAL A 20 40.39 30.61 77.95
N ARG A 21 39.50 31.60 77.88
CA ARG A 21 38.75 32.10 79.04
C ARG A 21 37.73 31.05 79.50
N GLU A 22 37.64 30.83 80.81
CA GLU A 22 36.63 29.94 81.40
C GLU A 22 35.22 30.55 81.27
N LEU A 23 34.26 29.71 80.88
CA LEU A 23 32.85 30.08 80.68
C LEU A 23 32.05 29.89 81.96
N THR A 24 31.30 30.92 82.35
CA THR A 24 30.36 30.91 83.49
C THR A 24 29.14 30.03 83.20
N ASN A 25 28.42 29.63 84.25
CA ASN A 25 27.29 28.71 84.13
C ASN A 25 26.19 29.21 83.18
N ASN A 26 25.92 30.52 83.16
CA ASN A 26 24.91 31.14 82.30
C ASN A 26 25.40 31.26 80.85
N GLU A 27 26.70 31.48 80.61
CA GLU A 27 27.27 31.44 79.26
C GLU A 27 27.19 30.01 78.69
N ARG A 28 27.40 28.97 79.50
CA ARG A 28 27.29 27.57 79.07
C ARG A 28 25.86 27.20 78.63
N THR A 29 24.83 27.59 79.39
CA THR A 29 23.43 27.32 79.01
C THR A 29 22.96 28.12 77.80
N LEU A 30 23.46 29.36 77.64
CA LEU A 30 23.20 30.15 76.43
C LEU A 30 23.84 29.51 75.19
N ILE A 31 25.09 29.02 75.31
CA ILE A 31 25.81 28.38 74.21
C ILE A 31 25.18 27.04 73.81
N THR A 32 24.72 26.21 74.75
CA THR A 32 24.03 24.95 74.40
C THR A 32 22.67 25.20 73.74
N LEU A 33 21.91 26.21 74.21
CA LEU A 33 20.65 26.61 73.56
C LEU A 33 20.90 27.16 72.14
N LEU A 34 21.93 27.99 71.96
CA LEU A 34 22.33 28.48 70.63
C LEU A 34 22.75 27.34 69.70
N ALA A 35 23.49 26.34 70.19
CA ALA A 35 23.88 25.17 69.42
C ALA A 35 22.67 24.33 68.96
N ILE A 36 21.64 24.19 69.80
CA ILE A 36 20.38 23.53 69.46
C ILE A 36 19.66 24.30 68.34
N VAL A 37 19.54 25.63 68.45
CA VAL A 37 18.91 26.47 67.41
C VAL A 37 19.64 26.38 66.08
N ILE A 38 20.99 26.39 66.10
CA ILE A 38 21.81 26.21 64.90
C ILE A 38 21.61 24.81 64.29
N LEU A 39 21.52 23.76 65.11
CA LEU A 39 21.28 22.38 64.66
C LEU A 39 19.90 22.24 63.99
N PHE A 40 18.86 22.86 64.56
CA PHE A 40 17.55 22.92 63.91
C PHE A 40 17.59 23.66 62.57
N TRP A 41 18.24 24.84 62.51
CA TRP A 41 18.37 25.60 61.26
C TRP A 41 19.13 24.82 60.17
N LEU A 42 20.21 24.13 60.54
CA LEU A 42 20.93 23.23 59.64
C LEU A 42 20.06 22.06 59.17
N SER A 43 19.26 21.45 60.05
CA SER A 43 18.34 20.37 59.71
C SER A 43 17.29 20.81 58.67
N PHE A 44 16.63 21.95 58.90
CA PHE A 44 15.70 22.52 57.92
C PHE A 44 16.39 22.75 56.57
N LYS A 45 17.52 23.46 56.56
CA LYS A 45 18.21 23.88 55.34
C LYS A 45 18.85 22.75 54.52
N TYR A 46 19.39 21.72 55.17
CA TYR A 46 20.15 20.65 54.50
C TYR A 46 19.40 19.33 54.37
N ILE A 47 18.29 19.13 55.08
CA ILE A 47 17.52 17.88 55.07
C ILE A 47 16.09 18.12 54.55
N ILE A 48 15.39 19.13 55.07
CA ILE A 48 13.97 19.34 54.76
C ILE A 48 13.78 20.04 53.41
N ASP A 49 14.46 21.17 53.17
CA ASP A 49 14.40 21.90 51.89
C ASP A 49 14.62 21.01 50.64
N PRO A 50 15.70 20.19 50.55
CA PRO A 50 15.90 19.32 49.39
C PRO A 50 14.89 18.16 49.31
N GLN A 51 14.26 17.75 50.42
CA GLN A 51 13.20 16.74 50.39
C GLN A 51 11.89 17.32 49.85
N ILE A 52 11.51 18.54 50.22
CA ILE A 52 10.34 19.23 49.68
C ILE A 52 10.47 19.42 48.16
N LEU A 53 11.63 19.87 47.69
CA LEU A 53 11.92 19.99 46.26
C LEU A 53 11.87 18.63 45.53
N LYS A 54 12.34 17.55 46.17
CA LYS A 54 12.26 16.20 45.61
C LYS A 54 10.82 15.69 45.52
N ILE A 55 9.98 15.96 46.52
CA ILE A 55 8.54 15.60 46.50
C ILE A 55 7.83 16.34 45.36
N SER A 56 7.96 17.67 45.29
CA SER A 56 7.32 18.50 44.25
C SER A 56 7.76 18.10 42.83
N THR A 57 9.03 17.76 42.63
CA THR A 57 9.51 17.26 41.32
C THR A 57 9.07 15.82 41.00
N LEU A 58 8.73 15.01 41.99
CA LEU A 58 8.10 13.68 41.78
C LEU A 58 6.61 13.83 41.45
N GLU A 59 5.88 14.70 42.15
CA GLU A 59 4.47 15.02 41.87
C GLU A 59 4.30 15.60 40.45
N SER A 60 5.16 16.56 40.08
CA SER A 60 5.19 17.14 38.73
C SER A 60 5.42 16.07 37.65
N LYS A 61 6.33 15.11 37.88
CA LYS A 61 6.58 13.99 36.95
C LYS A 61 5.42 13.00 36.90
N MET A 62 4.82 12.68 38.04
CA MET A 62 3.64 11.81 38.12
C MET A 62 2.48 12.40 37.30
N ASN A 63 2.22 13.70 37.45
CA ASN A 63 1.17 14.39 36.70
C ASN A 63 1.50 14.46 35.19
N ALA A 64 2.76 14.67 34.82
CA ALA A 64 3.19 14.65 33.42
C ALA A 64 2.98 13.26 32.78
N TYR A 65 3.40 12.17 33.44
CA TYR A 65 3.17 10.81 32.95
C TYR A 65 1.68 10.43 32.92
N ALA A 66 0.86 10.94 33.84
CA ALA A 66 -0.59 10.73 33.81
C ALA A 66 -1.23 11.37 32.56
N LEU A 67 -0.84 12.59 32.22
CA LEU A 67 -1.28 13.28 30.99
C LEU A 67 -0.78 12.57 29.72
N GLU A 68 0.46 12.09 29.72
CA GLU A 68 1.01 11.30 28.60
C GLU A 68 0.24 9.99 28.40
N VAL A 69 -0.16 9.30 29.47
CA VAL A 69 -1.01 8.10 29.39
C VAL A 69 -2.42 8.45 28.89
N GLU A 70 -3.01 9.55 29.33
CA GLU A 70 -4.33 10.02 28.84
C GLU A 70 -4.29 10.36 27.35
N GLU A 71 -3.28 11.08 26.88
CA GLU A 71 -3.09 11.41 25.46
C GLU A 71 -2.87 10.15 24.60
N ASN A 72 -2.01 9.23 25.04
CA ASN A 72 -1.80 7.97 24.32
C ASN A 72 -3.09 7.13 24.26
N ASN A 73 -3.86 7.04 25.34
CA ASN A 73 -5.16 6.35 25.32
C ASN A 73 -6.17 7.00 24.38
N ARG A 74 -6.19 8.35 24.29
CA ARG A 74 -6.99 9.09 23.32
C ARG A 74 -6.58 8.78 21.88
N ILE A 75 -5.27 8.72 21.60
CA ILE A 75 -4.74 8.36 20.27
C ILE A 75 -5.11 6.90 19.92
N ILE A 76 -4.97 5.96 20.85
CA ILE A 76 -5.34 4.55 20.65
C ILE A 76 -6.83 4.43 20.32
N LYS A 77 -7.72 5.03 21.12
CA LYS A 77 -9.17 5.01 20.88
C LYS A 77 -9.54 5.58 19.51
N ASN A 78 -8.91 6.69 19.10
CA ASN A 78 -9.13 7.27 17.78
C ASN A 78 -8.62 6.33 16.67
N SER A 79 -7.50 5.63 16.88
CA SER A 79 -6.94 4.69 15.90
C SER A 79 -7.85 3.47 15.67
N GLU A 80 -8.53 2.96 16.71
CA GLU A 80 -9.53 1.89 16.56
C GLU A 80 -10.71 2.31 15.69
N VAL A 81 -11.24 3.52 15.92
CA VAL A 81 -12.33 4.11 15.11
C VAL A 81 -11.89 4.29 13.66
N ILE A 82 -10.69 4.83 13.42
CA ILE A 82 -10.13 5.02 12.07
C ILE A 82 -9.92 3.66 11.36
N LEU A 83 -9.56 2.60 12.08
CA LEU A 83 -9.41 1.25 11.50
C LEU A 83 -10.76 0.61 11.14
N ASP A 84 -11.78 0.77 11.99
CA ASP A 84 -13.17 0.34 11.72
C ASP A 84 -13.77 1.10 10.52
N GLU A 85 -13.69 2.44 10.52
CA GLU A 85 -14.10 3.29 9.41
C GLU A 85 -13.37 2.93 8.11
N LYS A 86 -12.05 2.77 8.14
CA LYS A 86 -11.26 2.31 6.99
C LYS A 86 -11.70 0.93 6.49
N SER A 87 -12.10 0.02 7.38
CA SER A 87 -12.60 -1.30 6.98
C SER A 87 -13.96 -1.20 6.26
N LYS A 88 -14.85 -0.32 6.72
CA LYS A 88 -16.15 -0.03 6.09
C LYS A 88 -15.97 0.61 4.72
N LEU A 89 -15.15 1.67 4.63
CA LEU A 89 -14.81 2.33 3.37
C LEU A 89 -14.15 1.36 2.36
N PHE A 90 -13.36 0.39 2.83
CA PHE A 90 -12.75 -0.63 1.96
C PHE A 90 -13.76 -1.67 1.45
N ILE A 91 -14.79 -2.01 2.24
CA ILE A 91 -15.91 -2.87 1.81
C ILE A 91 -16.83 -2.11 0.84
N GLU A 92 -17.15 -0.86 1.15
CA GLU A 92 -17.95 0.04 0.31
C GLU A 92 -17.28 0.25 -1.05
N LYS A 93 -15.98 0.60 -1.05
CA LYS A 93 -15.16 0.67 -2.26
C LYS A 93 -15.24 -0.64 -3.08
N GLN A 94 -15.04 -1.80 -2.46
CA GLN A 94 -15.10 -3.09 -3.15
C GLN A 94 -16.48 -3.42 -3.72
N ASN A 95 -17.57 -2.88 -3.16
CA ASN A 95 -18.89 -3.07 -3.73
C ASN A 95 -19.08 -2.15 -4.94
N ILE A 96 -18.73 -0.86 -4.82
CA ILE A 96 -18.73 0.09 -5.94
C ILE A 96 -17.83 -0.38 -7.09
N GLU A 97 -16.69 -1.03 -6.82
CA GLU A 97 -15.81 -1.60 -7.85
C GLU A 97 -16.37 -2.84 -8.58
N LYS A 98 -17.32 -3.58 -7.99
CA LYS A 98 -18.02 -4.69 -8.67
C LYS A 98 -19.12 -4.19 -9.60
N ASP A 99 -19.78 -3.12 -9.19
CA ASP A 99 -20.91 -2.54 -9.91
C ASP A 99 -20.49 -1.91 -11.26
N PHE A 100 -19.20 -1.76 -11.57
CA PHE A 100 -18.70 -1.11 -12.80
C PHE A 100 -17.70 -1.99 -13.54
N PHE A 101 -17.47 -1.71 -14.82
CA PHE A 101 -16.38 -2.35 -15.56
C PHE A 101 -15.03 -1.78 -15.10
N LYS A 102 -13.99 -2.64 -15.04
CA LYS A 102 -12.60 -2.20 -14.74
C LYS A 102 -12.10 -1.22 -15.82
N SER A 103 -12.29 -1.60 -17.08
CA SER A 103 -11.87 -0.89 -18.29
C SER A 103 -12.95 -0.98 -19.36
N LEU A 104 -12.94 -0.07 -20.34
CA LEU A 104 -13.87 -0.08 -21.48
C LEU A 104 -13.34 -0.93 -22.64
N ASN A 105 -12.89 -2.15 -22.32
CA ASN A 105 -12.35 -3.12 -23.26
C ASN A 105 -13.49 -3.74 -24.09
N GLN A 106 -13.59 -3.37 -25.38
CA GLN A 106 -14.67 -3.80 -26.28
C GLN A 106 -14.83 -5.33 -26.35
N PRO A 107 -13.78 -6.15 -26.63
CA PRO A 107 -13.84 -7.61 -26.54
C PRO A 107 -14.48 -8.17 -25.26
N GLN A 108 -14.16 -7.62 -24.09
CA GLN A 108 -14.76 -8.09 -22.82
C GLN A 108 -16.23 -7.72 -22.71
N ILE A 109 -16.60 -6.52 -23.17
CA ILE A 109 -17.99 -6.07 -23.17
C ILE A 109 -18.82 -6.89 -24.18
N ILE A 110 -18.26 -7.24 -25.34
CA ILE A 110 -18.86 -8.18 -26.29
C ILE A 110 -19.08 -9.54 -25.64
N TYR A 111 -18.08 -10.10 -24.94
CA TYR A 111 -18.21 -11.37 -24.22
C TYR A 111 -19.34 -11.34 -23.18
N VAL A 112 -19.40 -10.28 -22.36
CA VAL A 112 -20.46 -10.11 -21.34
C VAL A 112 -21.84 -9.93 -21.96
N LEU A 113 -21.96 -9.14 -23.03
CA LEU A 113 -23.23 -8.98 -23.75
C LEU A 113 -23.66 -10.32 -24.39
N ASN A 114 -22.75 -11.07 -25.01
CA ASN A 114 -23.05 -12.37 -25.59
C ASN A 114 -23.67 -13.33 -24.55
N GLU A 115 -23.09 -13.42 -23.36
CA GLU A 115 -23.62 -14.21 -22.22
C GLU A 115 -24.99 -13.74 -21.69
N LEU A 116 -25.38 -12.49 -21.95
CA LEU A 116 -26.67 -11.91 -21.53
C LEU A 116 -27.75 -12.01 -22.61
N LEU A 117 -27.36 -11.99 -23.88
CA LEU A 117 -28.24 -11.88 -25.05
C LEU A 117 -28.52 -13.24 -25.72
N LEU A 118 -27.56 -14.20 -25.68
CA LEU A 118 -27.76 -15.59 -26.13
C LEU A 118 -28.84 -16.37 -25.36
N LYS A 119 -29.39 -15.79 -24.29
CA LYS A 119 -30.48 -16.36 -23.48
C LYS A 119 -31.86 -16.19 -24.13
N SER A 120 -31.95 -15.56 -25.31
CA SER A 120 -33.21 -15.22 -25.97
C SER A 120 -33.16 -15.48 -27.47
N ASP A 121 -34.30 -15.87 -28.05
CA ASP A 121 -34.48 -16.00 -29.50
C ASP A 121 -34.64 -14.59 -30.14
N ILE A 122 -33.53 -13.88 -30.29
CA ILE A 122 -33.41 -12.60 -31.02
C ILE A 122 -32.19 -12.62 -31.95
N GLU A 123 -32.41 -12.14 -33.17
CA GLU A 123 -31.40 -11.95 -34.20
C GLU A 123 -30.71 -10.58 -34.02
N MET A 124 -29.37 -10.56 -34.11
CA MET A 124 -28.55 -9.35 -33.95
C MET A 124 -27.43 -9.32 -35.00
N ASP A 125 -27.69 -8.67 -36.14
CA ASP A 125 -26.78 -8.67 -37.28
C ASP A 125 -25.49 -7.87 -37.05
N SER A 126 -25.50 -6.93 -36.10
CA SER A 126 -24.34 -6.09 -35.79
C SER A 126 -24.40 -5.49 -34.38
N ILE A 127 -23.24 -5.11 -33.86
CA ILE A 127 -23.09 -4.30 -32.65
C ILE A 127 -22.17 -3.14 -33.00
N SER A 128 -22.56 -1.91 -32.65
CA SER A 128 -21.75 -0.71 -32.86
C SER A 128 -21.32 -0.10 -31.53
N PHE A 129 -20.07 0.37 -31.47
CA PHE A 129 -19.47 0.95 -30.27
C PHE A 129 -19.04 2.40 -30.54
N SER A 130 -19.37 3.30 -29.63
CA SER A 130 -18.75 4.62 -29.54
C SER A 130 -17.28 4.52 -29.08
N LYS A 131 -16.55 5.64 -29.16
CA LYS A 131 -15.27 5.77 -28.44
C LYS A 131 -15.55 6.13 -26.98
N PRO A 132 -14.79 5.63 -26.00
CA PRO A 132 -14.87 6.07 -24.62
C PRO A 132 -14.84 7.60 -24.46
N PHE A 133 -15.74 8.12 -23.64
CA PHE A 133 -15.84 9.55 -23.31
C PHE A 133 -16.19 9.76 -21.83
N MET A 134 -16.03 10.98 -21.31
CA MET A 134 -16.39 11.32 -19.93
C MET A 134 -17.85 11.77 -19.87
N GLU A 135 -18.63 11.18 -18.95
CA GLU A 135 -19.98 11.64 -18.58
C GLU A 135 -20.02 12.01 -17.09
N THR A 136 -20.74 13.06 -16.74
CA THR A 136 -20.91 13.47 -15.33
C THR A 136 -22.06 12.71 -14.68
N LEU A 137 -21.74 11.66 -13.92
CA LEU A 137 -22.70 10.91 -13.12
C LEU A 137 -22.59 11.33 -11.64
N ASN A 138 -23.69 11.74 -11.01
CA ASN A 138 -23.73 12.18 -9.60
C ASN A 138 -22.65 13.23 -9.23
N ALA A 139 -22.41 14.20 -10.12
CA ALA A 139 -21.36 15.22 -10.02
C ALA A 139 -19.90 14.72 -10.03
N GLN A 140 -19.66 13.47 -10.44
CA GLN A 140 -18.33 12.93 -10.71
C GLN A 140 -18.19 12.60 -12.20
N GLU A 141 -17.02 12.88 -12.79
CA GLU A 141 -16.72 12.50 -14.18
C GLU A 141 -16.33 11.02 -14.23
N ILE A 142 -17.06 10.22 -15.02
CA ILE A 142 -16.89 8.78 -15.15
C ILE A 142 -16.73 8.42 -16.64
N GLN A 143 -15.86 7.47 -16.96
CA GLN A 143 -15.71 6.98 -18.33
C GLN A 143 -16.90 6.12 -18.75
N LYS A 144 -17.52 6.50 -19.86
CA LYS A 144 -18.67 5.84 -20.50
C LYS A 144 -18.34 5.42 -21.92
N MET A 145 -18.94 4.32 -22.37
CA MET A 145 -19.01 3.93 -23.78
C MET A 145 -20.45 3.53 -24.10
N ASP A 146 -21.07 4.27 -25.02
CA ASP A 146 -22.36 3.89 -25.60
C ASP A 146 -22.20 2.82 -26.67
N ILE A 147 -23.19 1.94 -26.75
CA ILE A 147 -23.28 0.77 -27.62
C ILE A 147 -24.67 0.78 -28.25
N SER A 148 -24.77 0.51 -29.54
CA SER A 148 -26.05 0.38 -30.25
C SER A 148 -26.13 -0.98 -30.95
N ILE A 149 -27.23 -1.69 -30.65
CA ILE A 149 -27.50 -3.06 -31.06
C ILE A 149 -28.84 -3.08 -31.82
N PRO A 150 -28.83 -3.05 -33.17
CA PRO A 150 -30.01 -3.41 -33.94
C PRO A 150 -30.42 -4.85 -33.66
N PHE A 151 -31.74 -5.08 -33.52
CA PHE A 151 -32.29 -6.39 -33.18
C PHE A 151 -33.57 -6.70 -33.97
N LYS A 152 -33.85 -7.99 -34.13
CA LYS A 152 -35.09 -8.54 -34.70
C LYS A 152 -35.56 -9.74 -33.89
N GLY A 153 -36.85 -9.87 -33.63
CA GLY A 153 -37.43 -11.01 -32.92
C GLY A 153 -38.80 -10.72 -32.30
N SER A 154 -39.12 -11.39 -31.20
CA SER A 154 -40.42 -11.21 -30.51
C SER A 154 -40.35 -10.21 -29.35
N PHE A 155 -41.50 -9.64 -28.97
CA PHE A 155 -41.61 -8.82 -27.76
C PHE A 155 -41.35 -9.61 -26.46
N SER A 156 -41.55 -10.94 -26.44
CA SER A 156 -41.16 -11.76 -25.26
C SER A 156 -39.66 -11.84 -25.14
N SER A 157 -38.97 -12.17 -26.25
CA SER A 157 -37.51 -12.24 -26.33
C SER A 157 -36.87 -10.91 -25.89
N LEU A 158 -37.41 -9.77 -26.31
CA LEU A 158 -36.92 -8.44 -25.90
C LEU A 158 -37.12 -8.20 -24.38
N ASN A 159 -38.26 -8.62 -23.83
CA ASN A 159 -38.55 -8.54 -22.40
C ASN A 159 -37.68 -9.52 -21.57
N GLU A 160 -37.11 -10.56 -22.18
CA GLU A 160 -36.13 -11.46 -21.56
C GLU A 160 -34.72 -10.84 -21.58
N ILE A 161 -34.33 -10.16 -22.66
CA ILE A 161 -33.11 -9.34 -22.72
C ILE A 161 -33.13 -8.22 -21.68
N ILE A 162 -34.23 -7.45 -21.59
CA ILE A 162 -34.33 -6.35 -20.63
C ILE A 162 -34.12 -6.87 -19.19
N LYS A 163 -34.72 -8.02 -18.84
CA LYS A 163 -34.50 -8.67 -17.54
C LYS A 163 -33.08 -9.19 -17.37
N SER A 164 -32.45 -9.78 -18.39
CA SER A 164 -31.08 -10.28 -18.26
C SER A 164 -30.11 -9.13 -17.98
N LEU A 165 -30.27 -8.00 -18.67
CA LEU A 165 -29.55 -6.75 -18.42
C LEU A 165 -29.85 -6.15 -17.04
N GLU A 166 -31.12 -6.13 -16.59
CA GLU A 166 -31.50 -5.68 -15.23
C GLU A 166 -30.92 -6.56 -14.10
N THR A 167 -30.65 -7.85 -14.37
CA THR A 167 -30.05 -8.77 -13.39
C THR A 167 -28.52 -8.81 -13.41
N GLU A 168 -27.87 -8.15 -14.37
CA GLU A 168 -26.40 -8.14 -14.47
C GLU A 168 -25.79 -7.26 -13.37
N THR A 169 -24.71 -7.73 -12.74
CA THR A 169 -24.08 -7.02 -11.61
C THR A 169 -23.30 -5.79 -12.05
N ARG A 170 -22.79 -5.77 -13.29
CA ARG A 170 -22.08 -4.61 -13.86
C ARG A 170 -23.06 -3.62 -14.49
N LYS A 171 -22.82 -2.34 -14.26
CA LYS A 171 -23.63 -1.18 -14.69
C LYS A 171 -23.62 -0.97 -16.20
N ILE A 172 -24.41 -1.80 -16.88
CA ILE A 172 -24.94 -1.59 -18.22
C ILE A 172 -26.29 -0.88 -18.02
N VAL A 173 -26.45 0.31 -18.58
CA VAL A 173 -27.70 1.09 -18.49
C VAL A 173 -28.38 1.08 -19.85
N ILE A 174 -29.69 0.82 -19.89
CA ILE A 174 -30.48 0.98 -21.12
C ILE A 174 -30.77 2.48 -21.29
N ASN A 175 -30.14 3.12 -22.27
CA ASN A 175 -30.33 4.54 -22.58
C ASN A 175 -31.64 4.76 -23.38
N ASN A 176 -31.92 3.89 -24.35
CA ASN A 176 -33.12 3.92 -25.19
C ASN A 176 -33.40 2.53 -25.81
N ILE A 177 -34.66 2.25 -26.15
CA ILE A 177 -35.05 1.13 -27.01
C ILE A 177 -36.02 1.67 -28.07
N ASP A 178 -35.55 1.80 -29.30
CA ASP A 178 -36.40 2.11 -30.44
C ASP A 178 -37.03 0.82 -30.96
N ILE A 179 -38.37 0.76 -31.05
CA ILE A 179 -39.11 -0.42 -31.52
C ILE A 179 -40.00 -0.03 -32.70
N GLN A 180 -39.91 -0.81 -33.77
CA GLN A 180 -40.74 -0.73 -34.96
C GLN A 180 -41.43 -2.08 -35.18
N LYS A 181 -42.62 -2.06 -35.79
CA LYS A 181 -43.32 -3.30 -36.13
C LYS A 181 -42.78 -3.87 -37.44
N GLY A 182 -42.34 -5.12 -37.42
CA GLY A 182 -42.00 -5.91 -38.61
C GLY A 182 -43.24 -6.57 -39.22
N GLU A 183 -43.03 -7.69 -39.92
CA GLU A 183 -44.13 -8.51 -40.45
C GLU A 183 -44.77 -9.36 -39.34
N GLU A 184 -46.07 -9.64 -39.49
CA GLU A 184 -46.93 -10.37 -38.54
C GLU A 184 -46.79 -9.95 -37.05
N THR A 185 -45.94 -10.66 -36.30
CA THR A 185 -45.70 -10.57 -34.85
C THR A 185 -44.25 -10.18 -34.51
N GLU A 186 -43.38 -10.06 -35.51
CA GLU A 186 -42.00 -9.63 -35.31
C GLU A 186 -41.92 -8.14 -35.00
N ILE A 187 -40.94 -7.79 -34.16
CA ILE A 187 -40.48 -6.43 -33.96
C ILE A 187 -39.03 -6.31 -34.43
N THR A 188 -38.71 -5.17 -35.03
CA THR A 188 -37.35 -4.76 -35.36
C THR A 188 -37.04 -3.49 -34.58
N GLY A 189 -35.78 -3.24 -34.24
CA GLY A 189 -35.46 -2.10 -33.40
C GLY A 189 -33.98 -1.90 -33.15
N ASN A 190 -33.68 -1.01 -32.22
CA ASN A 190 -32.33 -0.70 -31.79
C ASN A 190 -32.30 -0.48 -30.27
N ILE A 191 -31.47 -1.26 -29.56
CA ILE A 191 -31.19 -1.08 -28.14
C ILE A 191 -29.93 -0.21 -28.02
N SER A 192 -30.06 0.94 -27.36
CA SER A 192 -28.93 1.79 -26.99
C SER A 192 -28.55 1.55 -25.53
N LEU A 193 -27.33 1.07 -25.28
CA LEU A 193 -26.79 0.78 -23.95
C LEU A 193 -25.65 1.75 -23.62
N GLY A 194 -25.58 2.25 -22.39
CA GLY A 194 -24.43 2.96 -21.84
C GLY A 194 -23.67 2.08 -20.84
N VAL A 195 -22.39 1.81 -21.11
CA VAL A 195 -21.52 1.02 -20.24
C VAL A 195 -20.54 1.95 -19.51
N TYR A 196 -20.44 1.79 -18.18
CA TYR A 196 -19.65 2.66 -17.31
C TYR A 196 -18.44 1.93 -16.71
N SER A 197 -17.31 2.64 -16.61
CA SER A 197 -16.10 2.15 -15.93
C SER A 197 -15.55 3.17 -14.93
N LEU A 198 -14.89 2.68 -13.89
CA LEU A 198 -14.13 3.51 -12.94
C LEU A 198 -12.65 3.68 -13.35
N SER A 199 -12.33 3.33 -14.60
CA SER A 199 -10.98 3.48 -15.17
C SER A 199 -10.56 4.95 -15.13
N GLY A 200 -9.36 5.22 -14.59
CA GLY A 200 -8.86 6.58 -14.34
C GLY A 200 -9.31 7.21 -13.01
N ILE A 201 -10.34 6.67 -12.35
CA ILE A 201 -10.71 7.04 -10.95
C ILE A 201 -10.03 6.09 -9.96
N VAL A 202 -9.95 4.80 -10.32
CA VAL A 202 -9.30 3.75 -9.53
C VAL A 202 -7.88 3.51 -10.05
N GLU A 203 -6.87 3.73 -9.20
CA GLU A 203 -5.53 3.20 -9.43
C GLU A 203 -5.52 1.68 -9.24
N GLY A 204 -5.65 0.95 -10.35
CA GLY A 204 -5.49 -0.49 -10.45
C GLY A 204 -4.76 -0.85 -11.75
N LYS A 205 -4.27 -2.09 -11.85
CA LYS A 205 -3.90 -2.63 -13.17
C LYS A 205 -5.15 -3.17 -13.84
N ASP A 206 -5.27 -2.93 -15.13
CA ASP A 206 -6.27 -3.58 -15.98
C ASP A 206 -5.96 -5.08 -16.10
N GLU A 207 -6.34 -5.83 -15.06
CA GLU A 207 -6.45 -7.28 -15.13
C GLU A 207 -7.67 -7.62 -15.97
N ASP A 208 -7.44 -7.64 -17.28
CA ASP A 208 -8.34 -8.08 -18.32
C ASP A 208 -8.90 -9.49 -18.01
N LEU A 209 -10.16 -9.73 -18.37
CA LEU A 209 -10.77 -11.06 -18.25
C LEU A 209 -10.09 -12.02 -19.25
N PRO A 210 -9.68 -13.23 -18.83
CA PRO A 210 -9.21 -14.24 -19.77
C PRO A 210 -10.39 -14.69 -20.64
N ILE A 211 -10.34 -14.37 -21.93
CA ILE A 211 -11.33 -14.80 -22.91
C ILE A 211 -10.94 -16.20 -23.37
N GLU A 212 -11.82 -17.18 -23.16
CA GLU A 212 -11.60 -18.55 -23.67
C GLU A 212 -11.73 -18.56 -25.19
N THR A 213 -10.59 -18.68 -25.89
CA THR A 213 -10.54 -18.87 -27.34
C THR A 213 -10.76 -20.33 -27.70
N THR A 214 -11.71 -20.62 -28.59
CA THR A 214 -11.95 -21.98 -29.10
C THR A 214 -10.75 -22.46 -29.92
N ASP A 215 -10.44 -23.77 -29.86
CA ASP A 215 -9.18 -24.36 -30.28
C ASP A 215 -8.60 -23.90 -31.63
N GLU A 216 -7.27 -23.76 -31.66
CA GLU A 216 -6.44 -23.22 -32.75
C GLU A 216 -6.47 -24.02 -34.07
N ASN A 217 -7.30 -25.06 -34.18
CA ASN A 217 -7.34 -26.01 -35.30
C ASN A 217 -8.01 -25.46 -36.58
N LYS A 218 -8.26 -24.14 -36.66
CA LYS A 218 -8.60 -23.46 -37.91
C LYS A 218 -7.31 -23.00 -38.60
N LEU A 219 -7.06 -23.51 -39.81
CA LEU A 219 -6.02 -23.01 -40.71
C LEU A 219 -6.08 -21.47 -40.75
N ASN A 220 -4.95 -20.82 -40.47
CA ASN A 220 -4.85 -19.36 -40.41
C ASN A 220 -5.27 -18.76 -41.76
N PRO A 221 -6.35 -17.95 -41.82
CA PRO A 221 -6.89 -17.42 -43.08
C PRO A 221 -6.00 -16.36 -43.73
N PHE A 222 -4.91 -15.96 -43.06
CA PHE A 222 -3.89 -15.05 -43.57
C PHE A 222 -2.61 -15.78 -44.03
N ILE A 223 -2.62 -17.11 -44.16
CA ILE A 223 -1.58 -17.84 -44.89
C ILE A 223 -1.60 -17.36 -46.35
N PRO A 224 -0.48 -16.85 -46.91
CA PRO A 224 -0.44 -16.46 -48.31
C PRO A 224 -0.73 -17.66 -49.23
N TYR A 225 -1.48 -17.42 -50.30
CA TYR A 225 -1.75 -18.47 -51.29
C TYR A 225 -0.46 -18.89 -52.02
N GLU A 226 -0.44 -20.12 -52.52
CA GLU A 226 0.69 -20.67 -53.28
C GLU A 226 0.90 -19.86 -54.57
N GLY A 227 1.99 -19.08 -54.61
CA GLY A 227 2.27 -18.09 -55.67
C GLY A 227 2.13 -16.62 -55.25
N TYR A 228 1.82 -16.30 -53.98
CA TYR A 228 1.88 -14.94 -53.47
C TYR A 228 3.32 -14.39 -53.49
N VAL A 229 3.57 -13.40 -54.34
CA VAL A 229 4.85 -12.67 -54.39
C VAL A 229 4.78 -11.46 -53.46
N ASP A 230 5.54 -11.52 -52.37
CA ASP A 230 5.72 -10.38 -51.47
C ASP A 230 6.62 -9.31 -52.13
N LEU A 231 5.98 -8.30 -52.71
CA LEU A 231 6.66 -7.20 -53.40
C LEU A 231 7.62 -6.40 -52.50
N SER A 232 7.53 -6.51 -51.17
CA SER A 232 8.50 -5.89 -50.25
C SER A 232 9.86 -6.62 -50.18
N LYS A 233 9.98 -7.78 -50.85
CA LYS A 233 11.20 -8.61 -50.91
C LYS A 233 11.82 -8.74 -52.30
N VAL A 234 11.38 -7.92 -53.27
CA VAL A 234 11.77 -8.07 -54.69
C VAL A 234 13.01 -7.25 -55.07
N GLU A 235 13.43 -6.29 -54.25
CA GLU A 235 14.70 -5.55 -54.40
C GLU A 235 15.82 -6.11 -53.51
N ASP A 236 16.33 -7.30 -53.86
CA ASP A 236 17.77 -7.60 -53.95
C ASP A 236 17.97 -9.11 -54.18
N ASN A 237 18.31 -9.51 -55.40
CA ASN A 237 18.38 -10.93 -55.79
C ASN A 237 19.73 -11.26 -56.43
N SER A 238 20.71 -11.71 -55.62
CA SER A 238 22.01 -12.19 -56.13
C SER A 238 22.80 -13.15 -55.21
N SER A 239 22.21 -14.28 -54.77
CA SER A 239 22.94 -15.58 -54.64
C SER A 239 22.12 -16.73 -53.99
N GLU A 240 22.00 -17.87 -54.67
CA GLU A 240 21.93 -19.23 -54.05
C GLU A 240 23.33 -19.67 -53.53
N GLU A 241 23.57 -20.73 -52.76
CA GLU A 241 22.92 -22.02 -52.45
C GLU A 241 23.16 -22.40 -50.96
N ILE A 242 22.44 -23.29 -50.25
CA ILE A 242 21.14 -23.99 -50.49
C ILE A 242 20.52 -24.46 -49.13
N GLU A 243 20.55 -25.75 -48.78
CA GLU A 243 20.06 -26.38 -47.54
C GLU A 243 21.12 -26.35 -46.40
N SER A 244 20.87 -26.67 -45.12
CA SER A 244 19.87 -27.55 -44.48
C SER A 244 19.58 -27.14 -43.02
N GLY A 245 18.42 -27.52 -42.49
CA GLY A 245 18.00 -27.11 -41.15
C GLY A 245 18.42 -28.03 -39.99
N GLN A 246 18.54 -27.44 -38.80
CA GLN A 246 18.43 -28.12 -37.51
C GLN A 246 17.83 -27.18 -36.46
N ALA A 247 17.30 -27.72 -35.37
CA ALA A 247 16.79 -26.93 -34.26
C ALA A 247 17.95 -26.44 -33.37
N GLU A 248 18.20 -25.14 -33.34
CA GLU A 248 19.15 -24.55 -32.38
C GLU A 248 18.48 -24.28 -31.03
N ASP A 249 18.73 -25.19 -30.10
CA ASP A 249 18.50 -25.03 -28.67
C ASP A 249 19.29 -23.80 -28.16
N LYS A 250 18.57 -22.76 -27.70
CA LYS A 250 19.25 -21.53 -27.23
C LYS A 250 19.95 -21.80 -25.89
N PRO A 251 21.18 -21.30 -25.68
CA PRO A 251 21.91 -21.57 -24.46
C PRO A 251 21.11 -21.20 -23.20
N ILE A 252 21.07 -22.14 -22.24
CA ILE A 252 20.47 -21.89 -20.93
C ILE A 252 21.33 -20.86 -20.20
N GLU A 253 20.90 -19.60 -20.20
CA GLU A 253 21.39 -18.62 -19.22
C GLU A 253 21.05 -19.15 -17.82
N GLU A 254 22.06 -19.54 -17.04
CA GLU A 254 21.86 -19.93 -15.64
C GLU A 254 21.16 -18.79 -14.91
N SER A 255 19.93 -19.01 -14.43
CA SER A 255 19.12 -17.92 -13.90
C SER A 255 19.84 -17.28 -12.70
N ILE A 256 20.30 -16.04 -12.85
CA ILE A 256 20.94 -15.26 -11.76
C ILE A 256 19.92 -14.91 -10.65
N TYR A 257 18.67 -15.37 -10.81
CA TYR A 257 17.57 -15.24 -9.88
C TYR A 257 17.12 -16.61 -9.35
N ASP A 258 16.86 -16.67 -8.05
CA ASP A 258 15.98 -17.63 -7.39
C ASP A 258 14.54 -17.13 -7.40
N THR A 259 13.57 -18.04 -7.38
CA THR A 259 12.16 -17.72 -7.15
C THR A 259 11.77 -18.01 -5.70
N TYR A 260 10.99 -17.13 -5.08
CA TYR A 260 10.45 -17.30 -3.73
C TYR A 260 8.93 -17.08 -3.70
N LYS A 261 8.18 -18.06 -3.18
CA LYS A 261 6.72 -18.00 -3.08
C LYS A 261 6.29 -17.47 -1.71
N ALA A 262 5.62 -16.32 -1.68
CA ALA A 262 5.21 -15.65 -0.45
C ALA A 262 4.19 -16.48 0.36
N ILE A 263 4.42 -16.65 1.65
CA ILE A 263 3.48 -17.35 2.55
C ILE A 263 2.68 -16.37 3.43
N LYS A 264 1.61 -16.85 4.06
CA LYS A 264 0.73 -16.03 4.90
C LYS A 264 1.51 -15.39 6.06
N GLY A 265 1.57 -14.06 6.06
CA GLY A 265 2.28 -13.27 7.08
C GLY A 265 3.68 -12.79 6.67
N ASP A 266 4.18 -13.17 5.49
CA ASP A 266 5.41 -12.58 4.95
C ASP A 266 5.22 -11.10 4.56
N ASN A 267 6.30 -10.35 4.67
CA ASN A 267 6.49 -9.05 4.01
C ASN A 267 7.91 -8.99 3.43
N ILE A 268 8.19 -8.00 2.58
CA ILE A 268 9.48 -7.91 1.87
C ILE A 268 10.67 -7.79 2.85
N SER A 269 10.51 -7.12 4.00
CA SER A 269 11.55 -7.06 5.04
C SER A 269 11.85 -8.42 5.65
N TYR A 270 10.83 -9.20 5.99
CA TYR A 270 11.02 -10.58 6.48
C TYR A 270 11.62 -11.50 5.42
N ILE A 271 11.24 -11.37 4.15
CA ILE A 271 11.81 -12.16 3.04
C ILE A 271 13.28 -11.78 2.82
N SER A 272 13.60 -10.49 2.79
CA SER A 272 14.99 -9.98 2.73
C SER A 272 15.84 -10.55 3.86
N LYS A 273 15.33 -10.48 5.10
CA LYS A 273 15.99 -11.00 6.30
C LYS A 273 16.16 -12.52 6.28
N ARG A 274 15.15 -13.26 5.78
CA ARG A 274 15.16 -14.73 5.66
C ARG A 274 16.12 -15.23 4.56
N LYS A 275 16.20 -14.55 3.42
CA LYS A 275 17.05 -14.97 2.28
C LYS A 275 18.50 -14.47 2.37
N TYR A 276 18.71 -13.23 2.83
CA TYR A 276 20.03 -12.58 2.81
C TYR A 276 20.61 -12.26 4.20
N GLY A 277 19.87 -12.55 5.29
CA GLY A 277 20.28 -12.23 6.66
C GLY A 277 20.14 -10.75 7.05
N THR A 278 19.63 -9.90 6.15
CA THR A 278 19.54 -8.45 6.37
C THR A 278 18.39 -7.83 5.59
N GLU A 279 17.89 -6.67 6.06
CA GLU A 279 16.79 -5.91 5.44
C GLU A 279 17.29 -4.92 4.37
N LYS A 280 18.60 -4.84 4.12
CA LYS A 280 19.19 -3.95 3.09
C LYS A 280 18.74 -4.24 1.65
N TYR A 281 18.25 -5.44 1.37
CA TYR A 281 17.84 -5.84 0.02
C TYR A 281 16.35 -5.58 -0.28
N VAL A 282 15.60 -4.98 0.65
CA VAL A 282 14.16 -4.69 0.47
C VAL A 282 13.89 -3.90 -0.81
N ASP A 283 14.67 -2.85 -1.09
CA ASP A 283 14.45 -2.03 -2.28
C ASP A 283 14.89 -2.72 -3.59
N GLU A 284 15.91 -3.60 -3.55
CA GLU A 284 16.30 -4.41 -4.71
C GLU A 284 15.23 -5.46 -5.01
N ILE A 285 14.65 -6.12 -4.00
CA ILE A 285 13.53 -7.06 -4.17
C ILE A 285 12.29 -6.33 -4.71
N LEU A 286 11.97 -5.14 -4.21
CA LEU A 286 10.85 -4.33 -4.70
C LEU A 286 11.03 -3.97 -6.18
N SER A 287 12.22 -3.47 -6.55
CA SER A 287 12.56 -3.10 -7.93
C SER A 287 12.51 -4.29 -8.89
N LEU A 288 13.12 -5.43 -8.52
CA LEU A 288 13.12 -6.67 -9.32
C LEU A 288 11.72 -7.26 -9.58
N ASN A 289 10.72 -6.88 -8.77
CA ASN A 289 9.36 -7.42 -8.84
C ASN A 289 8.29 -6.38 -9.21
N GLY A 290 8.71 -5.17 -9.63
CA GLY A 290 7.80 -4.09 -10.01
C GLY A 290 6.84 -3.69 -8.89
N MET A 291 7.31 -3.67 -7.64
CA MET A 291 6.53 -3.37 -6.45
C MET A 291 6.95 -2.05 -5.80
N LEU A 292 6.00 -1.36 -5.17
CA LEU A 292 6.24 -0.18 -4.36
C LEU A 292 6.39 -0.57 -2.89
N ARG A 293 7.03 0.28 -2.06
CA ARG A 293 7.08 0.08 -0.60
C ARG A 293 5.69 0.02 0.07
N SER A 294 4.67 0.58 -0.57
CA SER A 294 3.27 0.54 -0.17
C SER A 294 2.51 -0.70 -0.68
N SER A 295 3.08 -1.50 -1.59
CA SER A 295 2.41 -2.66 -2.16
C SER A 295 2.25 -3.77 -1.12
N ILE A 296 1.00 -4.16 -0.86
CA ILE A 296 0.67 -5.39 -0.11
C ILE A 296 1.23 -6.59 -0.89
N LEU A 297 1.81 -7.56 -0.18
CA LEU A 297 2.31 -8.80 -0.77
C LEU A 297 1.22 -9.89 -0.69
N PRO A 298 0.53 -10.25 -1.80
CA PRO A 298 -0.48 -11.28 -1.76
C PRO A 298 0.14 -12.68 -1.55
N ILE A 299 -0.60 -13.53 -0.83
CA ILE A 299 -0.20 -14.89 -0.51
C ILE A 299 -0.08 -15.70 -1.81
N GLY A 300 0.97 -16.50 -1.94
CA GLY A 300 1.24 -17.29 -3.14
C GLY A 300 1.92 -16.53 -4.27
N LYS A 301 2.13 -15.20 -4.16
CA LYS A 301 2.91 -14.45 -5.17
C LYS A 301 4.35 -14.95 -5.21
N GLU A 302 4.84 -15.19 -6.42
CA GLU A 302 6.23 -15.52 -6.66
C GLU A 302 7.06 -14.25 -6.89
N LEU A 303 8.20 -14.19 -6.21
CA LEU A 303 9.16 -13.09 -6.22
C LEU A 303 10.48 -13.56 -6.80
N LYS A 304 11.01 -12.81 -7.77
CA LYS A 304 12.39 -12.95 -8.25
C LYS A 304 13.33 -12.35 -7.20
N LEU A 305 14.24 -13.17 -6.70
CA LEU A 305 15.28 -12.81 -5.74
C LEU A 305 16.64 -13.07 -6.40
N LYS A 306 17.59 -12.15 -6.30
CA LYS A 306 18.93 -12.31 -6.86
C LYS A 306 19.70 -13.40 -6.10
N LYS A 307 20.39 -14.28 -6.81
CA LYS A 307 21.36 -15.21 -6.20
C LYS A 307 22.54 -14.40 -5.61
N LYS A 308 23.21 -14.98 -4.62
CA LYS A 308 24.27 -14.35 -3.84
C LYS A 308 25.64 -14.95 -4.17
#